data_AF-T0YZM9-F1
#
_entry.id   AF-T0YZM9-F1
#
_cell.length_a   1.000
_cell.length_b   1.000
_cell.length_c   1.000
_cell.angle_alpha   90.00
_cell.angle_beta   90.00
_cell.angle_gamma   90.00
#
_symmetry.space_group_name_H-M   'P 1'
#
loop_
_entity.id
_entity.type
_entity.pdbx_description
1 polymer ?
#
loop_
_entity_poly.entity_id
_entity_poly.type
_entity_poly.pdbx_seq_one_letter_code
_entity_poly.pdbx_strand_id
1 'polypeptide(L)'
;MPPVSLILASWAQDYIGGLEATRYSGSPTSKEANEGINLWIGRFATACKRAVDDAGSFEEQALTIERQWRERLGKIRARSAVDLLLRLLVGAPVITVNSIADLIGVSFVHTNEAITRLVDAGILKQVTVGRRNRAFEAPEIIEAFAALERQLASPEGDTRTSEPTRRVPRRKQQN
;
A
#
# COMPACT_ATOMS: atom_id res chain seq x y z
N MET A 1 -5.02 -6.97 -3.23
CA MET A 1 -6.28 -6.31 -3.65
C MET A 1 -6.18 -4.83 -3.30
N PRO A 2 -6.25 -3.91 -4.28
CA PRO A 2 -6.32 -2.49 -3.99
C PRO A 2 -7.62 -2.12 -3.25
N PRO A 3 -7.58 -1.19 -2.28
CA PRO A 3 -8.74 -0.88 -1.44
C PRO A 3 -9.70 0.09 -2.16
N VAL A 4 -10.60 -0.45 -2.97
CA VAL A 4 -11.70 0.31 -3.63
C VAL A 4 -12.52 1.11 -2.60
N SER A 5 -12.68 0.58 -1.38
CA SER A 5 -13.39 1.23 -0.28
C SER A 5 -12.82 2.60 0.09
N LEU A 6 -11.51 2.82 -0.04
CA LEU A 6 -10.89 4.11 0.28
C LEU A 6 -11.22 5.19 -0.77
N ILE A 7 -11.36 4.81 -2.04
CA ILE A 7 -11.76 5.73 -3.11
C ILE A 7 -13.23 6.11 -2.93
N LEU A 8 -14.10 5.13 -2.68
CA LEU A 8 -15.53 5.38 -2.43
C LEU A 8 -15.76 6.24 -1.18
N ALA A 9 -14.96 6.03 -0.13
CA ALA A 9 -15.00 6.88 1.07
C ALA A 9 -14.58 8.33 0.77
N SER A 10 -13.64 8.53 -0.15
CA SER A 10 -13.19 9.87 -0.58
C SER A 10 -14.24 10.57 -1.45
N TRP A 11 -15.11 9.80 -2.10
CA TRP A 11 -16.24 10.25 -2.92
C TRP A 11 -17.59 10.06 -2.22
N ALA A 12 -17.64 10.14 -0.88
CA ALA A 12 -18.82 9.75 -0.11
C ALA A 12 -20.15 10.38 -0.59
N GLN A 13 -20.13 11.65 -0.99
CA GLN A 13 -21.32 12.34 -1.51
C GLN A 13 -21.76 11.79 -2.87
N ASP A 14 -20.83 11.60 -3.81
CA ASP A 14 -21.12 11.00 -5.11
C ASP A 14 -21.54 9.54 -4.99
N TYR A 15 -20.96 8.80 -4.05
CA TYR A 15 -21.36 7.44 -3.72
C TYR A 15 -22.83 7.39 -3.25
N ILE A 16 -23.19 8.21 -2.25
CA ILE A 16 -24.55 8.28 -1.72
C ILE A 16 -25.53 8.72 -2.82
N GLY A 17 -25.23 9.80 -3.55
CA GLY A 17 -26.10 10.29 -4.62
C GLY A 17 -26.28 9.26 -5.75
N GLY A 18 -25.30 8.39 -5.98
CA GLY A 18 -25.38 7.33 -7.00
C GLY A 18 -26.31 6.21 -6.56
N LEU A 19 -26.21 5.82 -5.28
CA LEU A 19 -27.10 4.85 -4.67
C LEU A 19 -28.53 5.39 -4.56
N GLU A 20 -28.70 6.65 -4.21
CA GLU A 20 -30.02 7.30 -4.17
C GLU A 20 -30.65 7.39 -5.55
N ALA A 21 -29.87 7.59 -6.61
CA ALA A 21 -30.38 7.57 -7.99
C ALA A 21 -30.94 6.19 -8.39
N THR A 22 -30.53 5.10 -7.75
CA THR A 22 -31.16 3.78 -7.95
C THR A 22 -32.49 3.61 -7.23
N ARG A 23 -32.85 4.53 -6.32
CA ARG A 23 -34.15 4.56 -5.62
C ARG A 23 -35.15 5.39 -6.43
N TYR A 24 -35.57 4.85 -7.57
CA TYR A 24 -36.62 5.44 -8.40
C TYR A 24 -38.01 4.89 -8.00
N SER A 25 -39.06 5.61 -8.39
CA SER A 25 -40.45 5.14 -8.29
C SER A 25 -40.97 4.79 -9.69
N GLY A 26 -41.62 3.65 -9.86
CA GLY A 26 -42.23 3.25 -11.14
C GLY A 26 -41.65 1.95 -11.72
N SER A 27 -41.77 1.78 -13.04
CA SER A 27 -41.34 0.56 -13.72
C SER A 27 -39.82 0.38 -13.69
N PRO A 28 -39.29 -0.83 -13.47
CA PRO A 28 -37.85 -1.11 -13.56
C PRO A 28 -37.22 -0.90 -14.93
N THR A 29 -38.04 -0.74 -15.97
CA THR A 29 -37.60 -0.45 -17.34
C THR A 29 -37.78 1.01 -17.73
N SER A 30 -38.16 1.88 -16.77
CA SER A 30 -38.32 3.31 -17.05
C SER A 30 -36.99 3.98 -17.40
N LYS A 31 -37.06 5.17 -17.99
CA LYS A 31 -35.87 5.96 -18.31
C LYS A 31 -35.09 6.30 -17.04
N GLU A 32 -35.78 6.69 -15.99
CA GLU A 32 -35.24 7.06 -14.68
C GLU A 32 -34.52 5.87 -14.02
N ALA A 33 -35.10 4.67 -14.11
CA ALA A 33 -34.50 3.44 -13.61
C ALA A 33 -33.16 3.13 -14.30
N ASN A 34 -33.13 3.25 -15.64
CA ASN A 34 -31.94 3.05 -16.44
C ASN A 34 -30.86 4.10 -16.16
N GLU A 35 -31.24 5.37 -16.04
CA GLU A 35 -30.31 6.47 -15.72
C GLU A 35 -29.65 6.28 -14.36
N GLY A 36 -30.42 5.91 -13.33
CA GLY A 36 -29.91 5.62 -11.99
C GLY A 36 -28.91 4.47 -11.96
N ILE A 37 -29.23 3.35 -12.63
CA ILE A 37 -28.33 2.19 -12.73
C ILE A 37 -27.06 2.55 -13.51
N ASN A 38 -27.18 3.25 -14.64
CA ASN A 38 -26.02 3.65 -15.44
C ASN A 38 -25.09 4.59 -14.67
N LEU A 39 -25.65 5.55 -13.92
CA LEU A 39 -24.87 6.43 -13.06
C LEU A 39 -24.10 5.64 -11.99
N TRP A 40 -24.77 4.70 -11.33
CA TRP A 40 -24.16 3.84 -10.32
C TRP A 40 -23.03 2.97 -10.88
N ILE A 41 -23.28 2.28 -12.00
CA ILE A 41 -22.28 1.45 -12.68
C ILE A 41 -21.08 2.31 -13.10
N GLY A 42 -21.32 3.48 -13.70
CA GLY A 42 -20.26 4.40 -14.11
C GLY A 42 -19.37 4.85 -12.95
N ARG A 43 -19.98 5.23 -11.82
CA ARG A 43 -19.24 5.63 -10.60
C ARG A 43 -18.41 4.47 -10.03
N PHE A 44 -19.01 3.30 -9.90
CA PHE A 44 -18.32 2.13 -9.34
C PHE A 44 -17.18 1.64 -10.26
N ALA A 45 -17.43 1.58 -11.57
CA ALA A 45 -16.40 1.23 -12.55
C ALA A 45 -15.23 2.22 -12.53
N THR A 46 -15.51 3.52 -12.39
CA THR A 46 -14.47 4.56 -12.26
C THR A 46 -13.64 4.35 -10.99
N ALA A 47 -14.29 4.07 -9.86
CA ALA A 47 -13.59 3.77 -8.60
C ALA A 47 -12.71 2.52 -8.70
N CYS A 48 -13.21 1.45 -9.35
CA CYS A 48 -12.44 0.23 -9.59
C CYS A 48 -11.23 0.48 -10.49
N LYS A 49 -11.41 1.20 -11.61
CA LYS A 49 -10.31 1.55 -12.51
C LYS A 49 -9.21 2.29 -11.75
N ARG A 50 -9.60 3.32 -11.01
CA ARG A 50 -8.67 4.10 -10.21
C ARG A 50 -7.95 3.27 -9.15
N ALA A 51 -8.65 2.34 -8.49
CA ALA A 51 -8.03 1.45 -7.51
C ALA A 51 -6.91 0.59 -8.14
N VAL A 52 -7.11 0.13 -9.37
CA VAL A 52 -6.10 -0.63 -10.13
C VAL A 52 -4.93 0.26 -10.51
N ASP A 53 -5.19 1.46 -11.04
CA ASP A 53 -4.15 2.42 -11.43
C ASP A 53 -3.27 2.85 -10.24
N ASP A 54 -3.89 3.14 -9.08
CA ASP A 54 -3.21 3.50 -7.84
C ASP A 54 -2.37 2.32 -7.31
N ALA A 55 -2.87 1.06 -7.39
CA ALA A 55 -2.08 -0.12 -7.03
C ALA A 55 -0.89 -0.37 -7.97
N GLY A 56 -1.07 -0.17 -9.28
CA GLY A 56 0.02 -0.30 -10.25
C GLY A 56 1.15 0.69 -9.95
N SER A 57 0.79 1.93 -9.62
CA SER A 57 1.76 2.97 -9.22
C SER A 57 2.54 2.57 -7.96
N PHE A 58 1.88 1.97 -6.97
CA PHE A 58 2.56 1.46 -5.78
C PHE A 58 3.48 0.26 -6.09
N GLU A 59 3.06 -0.66 -6.94
CA GLU A 59 3.87 -1.80 -7.36
C GLU A 59 5.17 -1.35 -8.06
N GLU A 60 5.07 -0.38 -8.98
CA GLU A 60 6.23 0.23 -9.63
C GLU A 60 7.18 0.90 -8.63
N GLN A 61 6.64 1.62 -7.65
CA GLN A 61 7.43 2.25 -6.60
C GLN A 61 8.11 1.20 -5.71
N ALA A 62 7.41 0.14 -5.31
CA ALA A 62 7.97 -0.95 -4.52
C ALA A 62 9.10 -1.68 -5.24
N LEU A 63 8.92 -1.99 -6.53
CA LEU A 63 9.98 -2.58 -7.37
C LEU A 63 11.19 -1.65 -7.49
N THR A 64 10.95 -0.34 -7.55
CA THR A 64 12.02 0.66 -7.57
C THR A 64 12.81 0.68 -6.28
N ILE A 65 12.12 0.65 -5.13
CA ILE A 65 12.74 0.53 -3.80
C ILE A 65 13.56 -0.76 -3.70
N GLU A 66 13.02 -1.91 -4.12
CA GLU A 66 13.74 -3.18 -4.09
C GLU A 66 15.02 -3.13 -4.94
N ARG A 67 14.96 -2.56 -6.15
CA ARG A 67 16.15 -2.38 -7.00
C ARG A 67 17.22 -1.53 -6.31
N GLN A 68 16.83 -0.40 -5.73
CA GLN A 68 17.75 0.48 -4.99
C GLN A 68 18.38 -0.22 -3.78
N TRP A 69 17.62 -1.04 -3.05
CA TRP A 69 18.16 -1.86 -1.97
C TRP A 69 19.21 -2.86 -2.46
N ARG A 70 18.95 -3.53 -3.59
CA ARG A 70 19.90 -4.47 -4.20
C ARG A 70 21.18 -3.78 -4.63
N GLU A 71 21.08 -2.56 -5.18
CA GLU A 71 22.24 -1.73 -5.51
C GLU A 71 23.07 -1.37 -4.27
N ARG A 72 22.44 -0.91 -3.19
CA ARG A 72 23.12 -0.58 -1.92
C ARG A 72 23.85 -1.78 -1.30
N LEU A 73 23.28 -2.97 -1.43
CA LEU A 73 23.83 -4.21 -0.85
C LEU A 73 24.90 -4.89 -1.72
N GLY A 74 25.01 -4.50 -3.00
CA GLY A 74 25.90 -5.12 -3.97
C GLY A 74 25.51 -6.56 -4.30
N LYS A 75 26.50 -7.46 -4.41
CA LYS A 75 26.25 -8.86 -4.78
C LYS A 75 25.46 -9.60 -3.70
N ILE A 76 24.31 -10.15 -4.08
CA ILE A 76 23.46 -10.97 -3.23
C ILE A 76 23.36 -12.38 -3.82
N ARG A 77 23.61 -13.40 -3.00
CA ARG A 77 23.41 -14.80 -3.40
C ARG A 77 21.91 -15.08 -3.50
N ALA A 78 21.48 -15.65 -4.63
CA ALA A 78 20.10 -16.10 -4.82
C ALA A 78 19.67 -17.08 -3.71
N ARG A 79 18.44 -16.93 -3.22
CA ARG A 79 17.86 -17.72 -2.12
C ARG A 79 18.61 -17.61 -0.78
N SER A 80 19.47 -16.62 -0.61
CA SER A 80 19.99 -16.29 0.73
C SER A 80 18.89 -15.64 1.57
N ALA A 81 19.06 -15.63 2.90
CA ALA A 81 18.14 -14.94 3.79
C ALA A 81 17.94 -13.46 3.41
N VAL A 82 19.00 -12.78 2.94
CA VAL A 82 18.92 -11.40 2.41
C VAL A 82 18.04 -11.33 1.16
N ASP A 83 18.26 -12.20 0.18
CA ASP A 83 17.45 -12.22 -1.06
C ASP A 83 15.96 -12.49 -0.79
N LEU A 84 15.66 -13.41 0.14
CA LEU A 84 14.29 -13.73 0.55
C LEU A 84 13.64 -12.57 1.29
N LEU A 85 14.37 -11.94 2.21
CA LEU A 85 13.89 -10.78 2.96
C LEU A 85 13.55 -9.60 2.06
N LEU A 86 14.40 -9.26 1.09
CA LEU A 86 14.14 -8.11 0.20
C LEU A 86 12.80 -8.23 -0.53
N ARG A 87 12.47 -9.43 -1.02
CA ARG A 87 11.19 -9.70 -1.69
C ARG A 87 10.01 -9.63 -0.72
N LEU A 88 10.22 -10.13 0.50
CA LEU A 88 9.19 -10.20 1.52
C LEU A 88 8.83 -8.83 2.10
N LEU A 89 9.81 -7.94 2.29
CA LEU A 89 9.63 -6.65 2.96
C LEU A 89 8.64 -5.72 2.25
N VAL A 90 8.38 -5.92 0.95
CA VAL A 90 7.34 -5.20 0.22
C VAL A 90 5.94 -5.51 0.76
N GLY A 91 5.67 -6.77 1.08
CA GLY A 91 4.37 -7.22 1.61
C GLY A 91 4.30 -7.25 3.14
N ALA A 92 5.45 -7.33 3.81
CA ALA A 92 5.57 -7.38 5.26
C ALA A 92 6.65 -6.39 5.73
N PRO A 93 6.35 -5.08 5.79
CA PRO A 93 7.35 -4.05 6.09
C PRO A 93 7.71 -3.97 7.58
N VAL A 94 7.01 -4.68 8.47
CA VAL A 94 7.31 -4.76 9.90
C VAL A 94 7.48 -6.22 10.27
N ILE A 95 8.65 -6.56 10.80
CA ILE A 95 9.09 -7.94 10.99
C ILE A 95 9.76 -8.15 12.35
N THR A 96 9.77 -9.40 12.81
CA THR A 96 10.65 -9.86 13.88
C THR A 96 11.56 -10.96 13.35
N VAL A 97 12.70 -11.20 14.01
CA VAL A 97 13.62 -12.27 13.59
C VAL A 97 12.92 -13.63 13.63
N ASN A 98 12.15 -13.92 14.70
CA ASN A 98 11.45 -15.20 14.86
C ASN A 98 10.41 -15.41 13.77
N SER A 99 9.51 -14.44 13.58
CA SER A 99 8.43 -14.57 12.58
C SER A 99 8.95 -14.78 11.17
N ILE A 100 10.11 -14.16 10.85
CA ILE A 100 10.73 -14.34 9.53
C ILE A 100 11.44 -15.67 9.41
N ALA A 101 12.23 -16.06 10.40
CA ALA A 101 12.96 -17.33 10.38
C ALA A 101 12.00 -18.50 10.07
N ASP A 102 10.84 -18.51 10.74
CA ASP A 102 9.78 -19.48 10.51
C ASP A 102 9.17 -19.37 9.11
N LEU A 103 8.87 -18.14 8.65
CA LEU A 103 8.24 -17.90 7.35
C LEU A 103 9.13 -18.25 6.15
N ILE A 104 10.42 -17.93 6.20
CA ILE A 104 11.36 -18.18 5.10
C ILE A 104 12.06 -19.54 5.22
N GLY A 105 11.83 -20.29 6.31
CA GLY A 105 12.42 -21.60 6.56
C GLY A 105 13.94 -21.56 6.74
N VAL A 106 14.48 -20.47 7.28
CA VAL A 106 15.92 -20.27 7.54
C VAL A 106 16.15 -20.19 9.03
N SER A 107 17.30 -20.69 9.51
CA SER A 107 17.62 -20.64 10.94
C SER A 107 17.59 -19.20 11.48
N PHE A 108 17.24 -19.09 12.77
CA PHE A 108 17.22 -17.81 13.47
C PHE A 108 18.53 -17.04 13.34
N VAL A 109 19.68 -17.73 13.45
CA VAL A 109 21.02 -17.12 13.37
C VAL A 109 21.26 -16.46 12.01
N HIS A 110 21.07 -17.21 10.91
CA HIS A 110 21.24 -16.66 9.56
C HIS A 110 20.23 -15.56 9.24
N THR A 111 19.00 -15.67 9.78
CA THR A 111 17.98 -14.62 9.65
C THR A 111 18.40 -13.35 10.37
N ASN A 112 18.93 -13.47 11.59
CA ASN A 112 19.43 -12.34 12.38
C ASN A 112 20.64 -11.67 11.72
N GLU A 113 21.56 -12.43 11.13
CA GLU A 113 22.69 -11.90 10.36
C GLU A 113 22.21 -11.12 9.13
N ALA A 114 21.24 -11.66 8.40
CA ALA A 114 20.64 -10.97 7.26
C ALA A 114 19.95 -9.66 7.68
N ILE A 115 19.16 -9.68 8.75
CA ILE A 115 18.52 -8.47 9.30
C ILE A 115 19.58 -7.45 9.73
N THR A 116 20.65 -7.88 10.38
CA THR A 116 21.76 -6.99 10.79
C THR A 116 22.37 -6.31 9.57
N ARG A 117 22.68 -7.06 8.50
CA ARG A 117 23.18 -6.50 7.24
C ARG A 117 22.21 -5.50 6.61
N LEU A 118 20.89 -5.75 6.68
CA LEU A 118 19.89 -4.82 6.18
C LEU A 118 19.78 -3.55 7.03
N VAL A 119 19.97 -3.66 8.35
CA VAL A 119 20.06 -2.49 9.24
C VAL A 119 21.31 -1.67 8.94
N ASP A 120 22.46 -2.32 8.78
CA ASP A 120 23.73 -1.66 8.45
C ASP A 120 23.67 -0.94 7.09
N ALA A 121 22.90 -1.48 6.14
CA ALA A 121 22.63 -0.86 4.84
C ALA A 121 21.54 0.23 4.88
N GLY A 122 20.96 0.52 6.06
CA GLY A 122 19.90 1.53 6.23
C GLY A 122 18.53 1.13 5.66
N ILE A 123 18.35 -0.15 5.29
CA ILE A 123 17.11 -0.69 4.73
C ILE A 123 16.09 -0.96 5.83
N LEU A 124 16.57 -1.50 6.96
CA LEU A 124 15.76 -1.76 8.14
C LEU A 124 16.13 -0.82 9.28
N LYS A 125 15.13 -0.52 10.12
CA LYS A 125 15.31 0.22 11.37
C LYS A 125 14.69 -0.56 12.52
N GLN A 126 15.43 -0.74 13.61
CA GLN A 126 14.87 -1.30 14.83
C GLN A 126 13.92 -0.28 15.49
N VAL A 127 12.69 -0.70 15.80
CA VAL A 127 11.65 0.17 16.38
C VAL A 127 11.45 -0.05 17.89
N THR A 128 11.78 -1.22 18.40
CA THR A 128 11.68 -1.53 19.83
C THR A 128 12.96 -1.17 20.58
N VAL A 129 12.84 -0.57 21.77
CA VAL A 129 13.98 -0.18 22.63
C VAL A 129 14.65 -1.39 23.32
N GLY A 130 13.92 -2.49 23.52
CA GLY A 130 14.39 -3.66 24.28
C GLY A 130 15.26 -4.65 23.50
N ARG A 131 16.03 -5.47 24.24
CA ARG A 131 16.89 -6.54 23.66
C ARG A 131 16.12 -7.80 23.23
N ARG A 132 14.95 -8.07 23.80
CA ARG A 132 14.10 -9.23 23.47
C ARG A 132 12.94 -8.80 22.58
N ASN A 133 12.46 -9.72 21.74
CA ASN A 133 11.33 -9.51 20.82
C ASN A 133 11.49 -8.27 19.93
N ARG A 134 12.71 -8.08 19.38
CA ARG A 134 13.03 -6.91 18.56
C ARG A 134 12.19 -6.91 17.29
N ALA A 135 11.51 -5.78 17.04
CA ALA A 135 10.84 -5.52 15.79
C ALA A 135 11.66 -4.55 14.93
N PHE A 136 11.62 -4.78 13.64
CA PHE A 136 12.29 -3.99 12.62
C PHE A 136 11.27 -3.55 11.58
N GLU A 137 11.41 -2.32 11.11
CA GLU A 137 10.58 -1.77 10.05
C GLU A 137 11.43 -1.46 8.80
N ALA A 138 10.81 -1.50 7.63
CA ALA A 138 11.35 -1.02 6.36
C ALA A 138 10.74 0.37 6.06
N PRO A 139 11.41 1.48 6.43
CA PRO A 139 10.79 2.81 6.40
C PRO A 139 10.39 3.26 4.99
N GLU A 140 11.14 2.85 3.96
CA GLU A 140 10.88 3.22 2.57
C GLU A 140 9.58 2.61 2.04
N ILE A 141 9.28 1.35 2.38
CA ILE A 141 8.01 0.71 2.01
C ILE A 141 6.84 1.30 2.80
N ILE A 142 7.04 1.58 4.09
CA ILE A 142 6.01 2.25 4.91
C ILE A 142 5.67 3.63 4.33
N GLU A 143 6.67 4.40 3.90
CA GLU A 143 6.43 5.70 3.28
C GLU A 143 5.75 5.56 1.91
N ALA A 144 6.12 4.57 1.09
CA ALA A 144 5.43 4.28 -0.16
C ALA A 144 3.94 3.94 0.07
N PHE A 145 3.65 3.15 1.10
CA PHE A 145 2.27 2.81 1.46
C PHE A 145 1.50 4.04 1.98
N ALA A 146 2.14 4.86 2.82
CA ALA A 146 1.55 6.12 3.30
C ALA A 146 1.29 7.11 2.15
N ALA A 147 2.15 7.13 1.12
CA ALA A 147 1.93 7.92 -0.09
C ALA A 147 0.73 7.41 -0.89
N LEU A 148 0.62 6.09 -1.08
CA LEU A 148 -0.56 5.47 -1.70
C LEU A 148 -1.85 5.80 -0.93
N GLU A 149 -1.85 5.73 0.40
CA GLU A 149 -3.03 6.08 1.20
C GLU A 149 -3.45 7.54 1.01
N ARG A 150 -2.49 8.46 0.89
CA ARG A 150 -2.76 9.89 0.60
C ARG A 150 -3.33 10.06 -0.81
N GLN A 151 -2.79 9.35 -1.80
CA GLN A 151 -3.26 9.36 -3.17
C GLN A 151 -4.70 8.87 -3.27
N LEU A 152 -5.01 7.73 -2.65
CA LEU A 152 -6.36 7.15 -2.58
C LEU A 152 -7.37 8.05 -1.88
N ALA A 153 -6.91 8.96 -1.01
CA ALA A 153 -7.73 9.91 -0.28
C ALA A 153 -8.00 11.23 -1.03
N SER A 154 -7.29 11.47 -2.13
CA SER A 154 -7.51 12.65 -2.98
C SER A 154 -8.69 12.42 -3.93
N PRO A 155 -9.60 13.38 -4.17
CA PRO A 155 -10.70 13.19 -5.11
C PRO A 155 -10.26 12.88 -6.54
N GLU A 156 -9.19 13.51 -7.04
CA GLU A 156 -8.70 13.29 -8.41
C GLU A 156 -7.55 12.27 -8.47
N GLY A 157 -7.07 11.79 -7.31
CA GLY A 157 -6.00 10.79 -7.26
C GLY A 157 -4.60 11.36 -7.47
N ASP A 158 -4.44 12.67 -7.46
CA ASP A 158 -3.14 13.31 -7.37
C ASP A 158 -3.15 14.34 -6.24
N THR A 159 -2.32 14.11 -5.23
CA THR A 159 -2.15 15.04 -4.10
C THR A 159 -1.56 16.40 -4.51
N ARG A 160 -1.08 16.54 -5.75
CA ARG A 160 -0.61 17.80 -6.33
C ARG A 160 -1.74 18.62 -6.97
N THR A 161 -2.80 17.97 -7.44
CA THR A 161 -3.94 18.63 -8.07
C THR A 161 -5.12 18.79 -7.11
N SER A 162 -5.28 17.86 -6.17
CA SER A 162 -6.33 17.93 -5.15
C SER A 162 -5.91 17.32 -3.81
N GLU A 163 -6.22 18.05 -2.73
CA GLU A 163 -5.88 17.65 -1.37
C GLU A 163 -6.72 16.47 -0.86
N PRO A 164 -6.19 15.64 0.06
CA PRO A 164 -6.96 14.58 0.70
C PRO A 164 -8.20 15.10 1.45
N THR A 165 -9.38 14.53 1.20
CA THR A 165 -10.64 14.95 1.84
C THR A 165 -10.94 14.24 3.16
N ARG A 166 -10.13 13.23 3.52
CA ARG A 166 -10.24 12.47 4.79
C ARG A 166 -8.92 12.46 5.57
N ARG A 167 -8.97 12.00 6.82
CA ARG A 167 -7.76 11.80 7.63
C ARG A 167 -6.81 10.80 6.97
N VAL A 168 -5.57 11.21 6.78
CA VAL A 168 -4.47 10.42 6.19
C VAL A 168 -3.18 10.62 6.99
N PRO A 169 -2.20 9.71 6.89
CA PRO A 169 -0.87 9.92 7.46
C PRO A 169 -0.25 11.23 6.99
N ARG A 170 0.41 11.96 7.90
CA ARG A 170 1.11 13.21 7.55
C ARG A 170 2.34 12.89 6.68
N ARG A 171 2.62 13.73 5.70
CA ARG A 171 3.86 13.67 4.92
C ARG A 171 5.05 13.90 5.85
N LYS A 172 6.07 13.04 5.80
CA LYS A 172 7.34 13.29 6.49
C LYS A 172 8.00 14.54 5.89
N GLN A 173 8.38 15.50 6.72
CA GLN A 173 9.24 16.60 6.30
C GLN A 173 10.64 16.01 6.06
N GLN A 174 11.18 16.21 4.85
CA GLN A 174 12.57 15.88 4.55
C GLN A 174 13.43 16.94 5.24
N ASN A 175 14.12 16.56 6.31
CA ASN A 175 15.25 17.32 6.88
C ASN A 175 16.55 16.79 6.29
#